data_AF-A0A8H6S3C9-F1
#
_entry.id   AF-A0A8H6S3C9-F1
#
_cell.length_a   1.000
_cell.length_b   1.000
_cell.length_c   1.000
_cell.angle_alpha   90.00
_cell.angle_beta   90.00
_cell.angle_gamma   90.00
#
_symmetry.space_group_name_H-M   'P 1'
#
loop_
_entity.id
_entity.type
_entity.pdbx_description
1 polymer ?
#
loop_
_entity_poly.entity_id
_entity_poly.type
_entity_poly.pdbx_seq_one_letter_code
_entity_poly.pdbx_strand_id
1 'polypeptide(L)'
;MAASRVGMLPLPLLLLSLPRVFATQTPLFNDRKDHWDLNIPPNPNATGHLVLNSISSLLQHWPNTRYHSGHTITPGVIPPGTLLYHGRNDPNIPTKAEWVAMDPEFARIFCSPEPPRPEPVDCWFLTIVTSQPLRILYFDGSSATKQPDGPMDTQDIIAWGVVLPERQNWESEYVRLDRMCEWAREAGFDAFVRMQLNFEIMLCDFADRVQTVSLSHLQYDEIFPHHGYSFMHSSEWHDHFPGEVRVQLDLTRVVSMYDTELVPSLVSQRSGQKRRDHRVLGISQEDIANVRARLSEKSTSGSGIDWRALFKVIRDRHTKRLQVLQRTLHQEREDSAERAFRIILNMITPYILDSATPRKDRNWASHVYELCSTTHTAFAASQTSLTPSERLMLKAAQETTREICRTLVGIWAEETASLASSNISKWRYEVDRLVAWLDWDDWVTCEPACEPDVRIVLFAGGAIFYEQMERVRADLFKIL
;
A
#
# COMPACT_ATOMS: atom_id res chain seq x y z
N MET A 1 -23.95 -79.06 -37.27
CA MET A 1 -23.44 -77.87 -36.53
C MET A 1 -24.66 -77.08 -36.09
N ALA A 2 -25.08 -77.27 -34.84
CA ALA A 2 -26.32 -76.73 -34.28
C ALA A 2 -25.98 -75.63 -33.28
N ALA A 3 -26.60 -74.47 -33.45
CA ALA A 3 -26.56 -73.37 -32.49
C ALA A 3 -27.53 -73.67 -31.34
N SER A 4 -27.10 -73.44 -30.10
CA SER A 4 -28.01 -73.38 -28.96
C SER A 4 -27.59 -72.30 -27.98
N ARG A 5 -28.54 -71.43 -27.64
CA ARG A 5 -28.47 -70.38 -26.62
C ARG A 5 -28.64 -71.01 -25.23
N VAL A 6 -27.80 -70.59 -24.28
CA VAL A 6 -28.00 -70.74 -22.82
C VAL A 6 -27.63 -69.35 -22.27
N GLY A 7 -28.48 -68.56 -21.61
CA GLY A 7 -29.34 -68.88 -20.47
C GLY A 7 -28.69 -68.24 -19.23
N MET A 8 -28.87 -66.93 -19.03
CA MET A 8 -28.37 -66.17 -17.87
C MET A 8 -29.17 -66.50 -16.60
N LEU A 9 -28.47 -66.72 -15.48
CA LEU A 9 -28.99 -66.69 -14.10
C LEU A 9 -28.18 -65.64 -13.32
N PRO A 10 -28.80 -64.84 -12.43
CA PRO A 10 -28.11 -63.75 -11.74
C PRO A 10 -27.39 -64.24 -10.48
N LEU A 11 -26.15 -63.76 -10.28
CA LEU A 11 -25.40 -63.86 -9.02
C LEU A 11 -25.75 -62.65 -8.13
N PRO A 12 -25.99 -62.81 -6.82
CA PRO A 12 -26.32 -61.68 -5.95
C PRO A 12 -25.05 -60.90 -5.58
N LEU A 13 -25.06 -59.58 -5.84
CA LEU A 13 -24.04 -58.66 -5.31
C LEU A 13 -24.26 -58.47 -3.79
N LEU A 14 -23.35 -58.99 -2.98
CA LEU A 14 -23.18 -58.55 -1.60
C LEU A 14 -22.59 -57.14 -1.58
N LEU A 15 -23.40 -56.16 -1.19
CA LEU A 15 -22.95 -54.81 -0.84
C LEU A 15 -22.22 -54.86 0.51
N LEU A 16 -20.89 -54.84 0.47
CA LEU A 16 -20.06 -54.56 1.64
C LEU A 16 -20.21 -53.08 2.00
N SER A 17 -20.92 -52.81 3.11
CA SER A 17 -20.98 -51.49 3.73
C SER A 17 -19.62 -51.14 4.33
N LEU A 18 -18.86 -50.27 3.66
CA LEU A 18 -17.70 -49.61 4.27
C LEU A 18 -18.20 -48.59 5.31
N PRO A 19 -17.68 -48.60 6.55
CA PRO A 19 -18.06 -47.58 7.53
C PRO A 19 -17.53 -46.21 7.07
N ARG A 20 -18.42 -45.21 7.07
CA ARG A 20 -18.03 -43.79 6.97
C ARG A 20 -17.19 -43.45 8.19
N VAL A 21 -15.87 -43.40 8.01
CA VAL A 21 -14.97 -42.79 9.00
C VAL A 21 -15.21 -41.30 8.95
N PHE A 22 -15.93 -40.76 9.94
CA PHE A 22 -15.94 -39.33 10.21
C PHE A 22 -14.55 -38.96 10.75
N ALA A 23 -13.69 -38.44 9.89
CA ALA A 23 -12.47 -37.81 10.33
C ALA A 23 -12.86 -36.51 11.06
N THR A 24 -12.79 -36.52 12.39
CA THR A 24 -12.87 -35.32 13.20
C THR A 24 -11.58 -34.52 13.00
N GLN A 25 -11.57 -33.60 12.03
CA GLN A 25 -10.55 -32.56 11.98
C GLN A 25 -10.72 -31.68 13.21
N THR A 26 -9.78 -31.77 14.14
CA THR A 26 -9.72 -30.87 15.29
C THR A 26 -9.00 -29.61 14.83
N PRO A 27 -9.62 -28.42 14.87
CA PRO A 27 -8.94 -27.20 14.48
C PRO A 27 -7.73 -26.97 15.39
N LEU A 28 -6.57 -26.74 14.77
CA LEU A 28 -5.31 -26.42 15.43
C LEU A 28 -5.31 -24.94 15.89
N PHE A 29 -6.29 -24.49 16.68
CA PHE A 29 -6.24 -23.16 17.28
C PHE A 29 -6.65 -23.18 18.75
N ASN A 30 -5.71 -22.72 19.56
CA ASN A 30 -5.79 -22.67 21.01
C ASN A 30 -6.63 -21.47 21.45
N ASP A 31 -7.59 -21.76 22.32
CA ASP A 31 -8.54 -20.95 23.07
C ASP A 31 -8.09 -19.49 23.38
N ARG A 32 -8.24 -18.57 22.41
CA ARG A 32 -8.59 -17.18 22.71
C ARG A 32 -10.05 -17.03 22.31
N LYS A 33 -10.94 -16.88 23.29
CA LYS A 33 -12.35 -16.55 23.08
C LYS A 33 -12.49 -15.12 22.57
N ASP A 34 -11.97 -14.85 21.37
CA ASP A 34 -12.58 -13.84 20.54
C ASP A 34 -13.96 -14.38 20.20
N HIS A 35 -15.00 -13.72 20.68
CA HIS A 35 -16.35 -14.08 20.30
C HIS A 35 -16.47 -13.80 18.79
N TRP A 36 -16.46 -14.86 17.97
CA TRP A 36 -16.65 -14.82 16.52
C TRP A 36 -18.13 -14.47 16.19
N ASP A 37 -18.53 -13.28 16.58
CA ASP A 37 -19.86 -12.71 16.36
C ASP A 37 -19.90 -11.95 15.03
N LEU A 38 -20.79 -12.35 14.14
CA LEU A 38 -21.03 -11.68 12.86
C LEU A 38 -21.78 -10.34 13.00
N ASN A 39 -22.36 -10.08 14.17
CA ASN A 39 -23.15 -8.89 14.46
C ASN A 39 -22.31 -7.72 15.02
N ILE A 40 -21.04 -7.96 15.37
CA ILE A 40 -20.16 -6.94 15.92
C ILE A 40 -19.34 -6.31 14.77
N PRO A 41 -19.58 -5.04 14.40
CA PRO A 41 -18.77 -4.32 13.41
C PRO A 41 -17.36 -4.03 13.96
N PRO A 42 -16.41 -3.60 13.10
CA PRO A 42 -15.09 -3.22 13.54
C PRO A 42 -15.18 -1.98 14.44
N ASN A 43 -14.19 -1.82 15.32
CA ASN A 43 -14.08 -0.64 16.16
C ASN A 43 -14.06 0.63 15.27
N PRO A 44 -14.81 1.70 15.57
CA PRO A 44 -14.77 2.95 14.81
C PRO A 44 -13.36 3.55 14.67
N ASN A 45 -12.48 3.30 15.63
CA ASN A 45 -11.08 3.73 15.61
C ASN A 45 -10.12 2.69 15.00
N ALA A 46 -10.62 1.60 14.43
CA ALA A 46 -9.80 0.57 13.80
C ALA A 46 -9.06 1.15 12.60
N THR A 47 -7.75 0.96 12.57
CA THR A 47 -6.86 1.48 11.52
C THR A 47 -6.21 0.36 10.70
N GLY A 48 -6.54 -0.90 10.96
CA GLY A 48 -5.91 -2.03 10.29
C GLY A 48 -5.99 -2.00 8.76
N HIS A 49 -7.11 -1.57 8.19
CA HIS A 49 -7.26 -1.41 6.74
C HIS A 49 -6.35 -0.33 6.16
N LEU A 50 -6.09 0.75 6.92
CA LEU A 50 -5.21 1.85 6.54
C LEU A 50 -3.75 1.38 6.54
N VAL A 51 -3.32 0.72 7.62
CA VAL A 51 -1.97 0.14 7.74
C VAL A 51 -1.76 -0.92 6.65
N LEU A 52 -2.73 -1.80 6.44
CA LEU A 52 -2.65 -2.84 5.41
C LEU A 52 -2.47 -2.24 4.03
N ASN A 53 -3.29 -1.26 3.69
CA ASN A 53 -3.19 -0.59 2.40
C ASN A 53 -1.84 0.14 2.26
N SER A 54 -1.45 0.98 3.22
CA SER A 54 -0.17 1.72 3.17
C SER A 54 1.05 0.79 3.02
N ILE A 55 1.17 -0.27 3.82
CA ILE A 55 2.31 -1.20 3.74
C ILE A 55 2.35 -1.93 2.38
N SER A 56 1.19 -2.35 1.86
CA SER A 56 1.14 -3.00 0.53
C SER A 56 1.46 -2.04 -0.62
N SER A 57 1.37 -0.73 -0.39
CA SER A 57 1.54 0.35 -1.37
C SER A 57 2.92 1.03 -1.31
N LEU A 58 3.76 0.69 -0.33
CA LEU A 58 5.12 1.25 -0.21
C LEU A 58 5.89 1.10 -1.53
N LEU A 59 6.67 2.12 -1.88
CA LEU A 59 7.49 2.21 -3.10
C LEU A 59 6.72 2.20 -4.43
N GLN A 60 5.39 2.37 -4.43
CA GLN A 60 4.59 2.53 -5.65
C GLN A 60 4.20 4.00 -5.85
N HIS A 61 4.12 4.47 -7.10
CA HIS A 61 3.73 5.85 -7.41
C HIS A 61 2.20 6.06 -7.24
N TRP A 62 1.36 5.30 -7.96
CA TRP A 62 -0.10 5.50 -7.99
C TRP A 62 -0.81 5.58 -6.62
N PRO A 63 -0.65 4.59 -5.72
CA PRO A 63 -1.34 4.64 -4.43
C PRO A 63 -0.87 5.79 -3.54
N ASN A 64 0.42 6.11 -3.60
CA ASN A 64 0.99 7.21 -2.83
C ASN A 64 0.54 8.58 -3.36
N THR A 65 0.27 8.69 -4.66
CA THR A 65 -0.33 9.90 -5.24
C THR A 65 -1.79 10.06 -4.83
N ARG A 66 -2.55 8.96 -4.73
CA ARG A 66 -3.94 8.99 -4.24
C ARG A 66 -4.03 9.33 -2.74
N TYR A 67 -3.07 8.87 -1.95
CA TYR A 67 -2.92 9.18 -0.52
C TYR A 67 -1.63 9.98 -0.30
N HIS A 68 -1.66 11.22 -0.81
CA HIS A 68 -0.49 12.11 -0.91
C HIS A 68 0.14 12.44 0.45
N SER A 69 -0.66 12.54 1.51
CA SER A 69 -0.17 12.63 2.89
C SER A 69 0.30 11.27 3.39
N GLY A 70 1.61 11.06 3.38
CA GLY A 70 2.25 9.85 3.91
C GLY A 70 2.01 9.65 5.40
N HIS A 71 1.78 8.41 5.83
CA HIS A 71 1.58 8.00 7.22
C HIS A 71 2.50 6.84 7.61
N THR A 72 3.47 6.48 6.79
CA THR A 72 4.37 5.35 7.03
C THR A 72 5.82 5.79 6.80
N ILE A 73 6.65 5.57 7.82
CA ILE A 73 8.09 5.80 7.75
C ILE A 73 8.78 4.45 7.87
N THR A 74 9.58 4.09 6.87
CA THR A 74 10.15 2.74 6.77
C THR A 74 11.66 2.80 6.60
N PRO A 75 12.44 2.27 7.55
CA PRO A 75 13.87 2.04 7.33
C PRO A 75 14.11 1.08 6.17
N GLY A 76 15.26 1.19 5.51
CA GLY A 76 15.61 0.28 4.43
C GLY A 76 17.07 0.39 4.02
N VAL A 77 17.40 -0.28 2.93
CA VAL A 77 18.73 -0.30 2.34
C VAL A 77 18.63 -0.18 0.82
N ILE A 78 19.50 0.63 0.23
CA ILE A 78 19.81 0.55 -1.20
C ILE A 78 21.11 -0.27 -1.33
N PRO A 79 21.10 -1.40 -2.03
CA PRO A 79 22.24 -2.30 -2.09
C PRO A 79 23.41 -1.69 -2.89
N PRO A 80 24.65 -2.16 -2.68
CA PRO A 80 25.78 -1.80 -3.53
C PRO A 80 25.52 -2.14 -5.01
N GLY A 81 26.12 -1.38 -5.92
CA GLY A 81 25.96 -1.55 -7.37
C GLY A 81 24.72 -0.87 -7.94
N THR A 82 24.00 -0.08 -7.14
CA THR A 82 22.84 0.70 -7.61
C THR A 82 23.32 2.01 -8.22
N LEU A 83 22.94 2.26 -9.48
CA LEU A 83 23.22 3.54 -10.15
C LEU A 83 22.23 4.61 -9.70
N LEU A 84 22.76 5.79 -9.39
CA LEU A 84 22.00 6.99 -9.04
C LEU A 84 22.47 8.16 -9.90
N TYR A 85 21.59 9.11 -10.15
CA TYR A 85 21.78 10.16 -11.14
C TYR A 85 21.46 11.53 -10.55
N HIS A 86 22.23 12.55 -10.93
CA HIS A 86 22.06 13.91 -10.43
C HIS A 86 22.43 14.93 -11.51
N GLY A 87 21.48 15.81 -11.82
CA GLY A 87 21.73 16.96 -12.70
C GLY A 87 22.24 18.16 -11.90
N ARG A 88 23.18 18.90 -12.48
CA ARG A 88 23.75 20.13 -11.93
C ARG A 88 23.91 21.20 -13.00
N ASN A 89 24.01 22.44 -12.56
CA ASN A 89 24.38 23.58 -13.40
C ASN A 89 25.88 23.93 -13.34
N ASP A 90 26.69 23.06 -12.75
CA ASP A 90 28.13 23.26 -12.59
C ASP A 90 28.90 21.93 -12.69
N PRO A 91 30.19 21.95 -13.10
CA PRO A 91 30.99 20.74 -13.33
C PRO A 91 31.57 20.11 -12.04
N ASN A 92 31.09 20.48 -10.85
CA ASN A 92 31.65 19.95 -9.61
C ASN A 92 30.87 18.72 -9.14
N ILE A 93 31.60 17.82 -8.47
CA ILE A 93 30.99 16.72 -7.74
C ILE A 93 30.56 17.28 -6.38
N PRO A 94 29.28 17.14 -5.98
CA PRO A 94 28.82 17.58 -4.67
C PRO A 94 29.59 16.90 -3.56
N THR A 95 29.76 17.60 -2.44
CA THR A 95 30.36 17.06 -1.20
C THR A 95 29.42 17.14 -0.02
N LYS A 96 28.25 17.76 -0.21
CA LYS A 96 27.23 17.99 0.82
C LYS A 96 25.93 17.31 0.43
N ALA A 97 24.95 17.39 1.31
CA ALA A 97 23.67 16.78 1.12
C ALA A 97 22.93 17.39 -0.08
N GLU A 98 22.52 16.55 -1.03
CA GLU A 98 21.79 16.93 -2.24
C GLU A 98 20.91 15.76 -2.74
N TRP A 99 20.09 16.02 -3.76
CA TRP A 99 19.14 15.06 -4.34
C TRP A 99 19.77 14.24 -5.45
N VAL A 100 19.52 12.94 -5.46
CA VAL A 100 19.79 12.06 -6.58
C VAL A 100 18.51 11.31 -6.93
N ALA A 101 18.34 10.92 -8.19
CA ALA A 101 17.23 10.08 -8.61
C ALA A 101 17.75 8.72 -9.05
N MET A 102 16.85 7.74 -9.10
CA MET A 102 17.19 6.39 -9.55
C MET A 102 17.02 6.24 -11.06
N ASP A 103 16.23 7.10 -11.71
CA ASP A 103 16.04 7.08 -13.17
C ASP A 103 16.71 8.29 -13.83
N PRO A 104 17.51 8.09 -14.89
CA PRO A 104 18.23 9.18 -15.52
C PRO A 104 17.30 10.18 -16.23
N GLU A 105 16.17 9.71 -16.78
CA GLU A 105 15.14 10.54 -17.41
C GLU A 105 14.55 11.55 -16.42
N PHE A 106 14.37 11.12 -15.16
CA PHE A 106 13.86 11.97 -14.09
C PHE A 106 14.93 12.91 -13.55
N ALA A 107 16.16 12.41 -13.31
CA ALA A 107 17.27 13.17 -12.73
C ALA A 107 17.63 14.45 -13.49
N ARG A 108 17.26 14.54 -14.77
CA ARG A 108 17.47 15.72 -15.60
C ARG A 108 16.76 16.97 -15.06
N ILE A 109 15.71 16.80 -14.23
CA ILE A 109 15.01 17.92 -13.61
C ILE A 109 15.91 18.74 -12.71
N PHE A 110 16.91 18.12 -12.07
CA PHE A 110 17.85 18.82 -11.19
C PHE A 110 18.79 19.78 -11.94
N CYS A 111 18.91 19.67 -13.27
CA CYS A 111 19.60 20.69 -14.06
C CYS A 111 18.78 21.99 -14.13
N SER A 112 17.45 21.94 -13.96
CA SER A 112 16.60 23.14 -14.03
C SER A 112 16.82 24.03 -12.81
N PRO A 113 17.24 25.30 -12.98
CA PRO A 113 17.36 26.21 -11.85
C PRO A 113 15.96 26.60 -11.35
N GLU A 114 15.82 26.68 -10.03
CA GLU A 114 14.65 27.28 -9.37
C GLU A 114 15.11 28.58 -8.66
N PRO A 115 14.62 29.78 -9.03
CA PRO A 115 13.63 30.05 -10.08
C PRO A 115 14.22 29.88 -11.51
N PRO A 116 13.36 29.67 -12.53
CA PRO A 116 13.77 29.55 -13.92
C PRO A 116 14.60 30.76 -14.39
N ARG A 117 15.65 30.49 -15.16
CA ARG A 117 16.52 31.54 -15.73
C ARG A 117 16.28 31.66 -17.25
N PRO A 118 16.40 32.88 -17.82
CA PRO A 118 16.22 33.10 -19.26
C PRO A 118 17.42 32.66 -20.11
N GLU A 119 18.55 32.32 -19.50
CA GLU A 119 19.78 31.91 -20.21
C GLU A 119 19.82 30.38 -20.41
N PRO A 120 20.56 29.89 -21.41
CA PRO A 120 20.84 28.46 -21.56
C PRO A 120 21.37 27.88 -20.25
N VAL A 121 20.76 26.78 -19.83
CA VAL A 121 21.11 26.11 -18.58
C VAL A 121 22.16 25.05 -18.90
N ASP A 122 23.38 25.23 -18.39
CA ASP A 122 24.37 24.16 -18.39
C ASP A 122 23.82 22.97 -17.60
N CYS A 123 23.98 21.76 -18.15
CA CYS A 123 23.54 20.53 -17.50
C CYS A 123 24.69 19.54 -17.42
N TRP A 124 25.30 19.48 -16.25
CA TRP A 124 26.29 18.48 -15.88
C TRP A 124 25.58 17.34 -15.19
N PHE A 125 25.67 16.16 -15.79
CA PHE A 125 24.95 14.97 -15.38
C PHE A 125 25.90 13.99 -14.70
N LEU A 126 25.80 13.95 -13.39
CA LEU A 126 26.57 13.08 -12.52
C LEU A 126 25.88 11.72 -12.42
N THR A 127 26.61 10.66 -12.76
CA THR A 127 26.23 9.28 -12.46
C THR A 127 27.13 8.78 -11.33
N ILE A 128 26.52 8.31 -10.26
CA ILE A 128 27.20 7.67 -9.13
C ILE A 128 26.69 6.24 -8.96
N VAL A 129 27.48 5.42 -8.28
CA VAL A 129 27.11 4.07 -7.89
C VAL A 129 27.25 3.90 -6.39
N THR A 130 26.32 3.20 -5.75
CA THR A 130 26.47 2.80 -4.36
C THR A 130 27.62 1.79 -4.24
N SER A 131 28.69 2.15 -3.54
CA SER A 131 29.84 1.27 -3.29
C SER A 131 29.68 0.41 -2.04
N GLN A 132 28.81 0.85 -1.14
CA GLN A 132 28.38 0.12 0.06
C GLN A 132 26.85 0.23 0.22
N PRO A 133 26.22 -0.60 1.07
CA PRO A 133 24.80 -0.44 1.35
C PRO A 133 24.53 0.95 1.92
N LEU A 134 23.62 1.71 1.29
CA LEU A 134 23.10 2.96 1.83
C LEU A 134 21.92 2.64 2.74
N ARG A 135 22.02 2.98 4.03
CA ARG A 135 20.92 2.85 4.98
C ARG A 135 20.00 4.03 4.78
N ILE A 136 18.74 3.77 4.46
CA ILE A 136 17.78 4.80 4.12
C ILE A 136 16.60 4.84 5.08
N LEU A 137 15.94 5.98 5.09
CA LEU A 137 14.60 6.14 5.64
C LEU A 137 13.64 6.57 4.53
N TYR A 138 12.62 5.76 4.27
CA TYR A 138 11.61 6.02 3.25
C TYR A 138 10.35 6.65 3.86
N PHE A 139 9.86 7.71 3.23
CA PHE A 139 8.58 8.35 3.54
C PHE A 139 7.55 8.04 2.45
N ASP A 140 6.45 7.36 2.80
CA ASP A 140 5.36 7.08 1.86
C ASP A 140 4.56 8.35 1.49
N GLY A 141 3.51 8.18 0.68
CA GLY A 141 2.77 9.28 0.08
C GLY A 141 3.60 10.04 -0.97
N SER A 142 3.09 11.18 -1.40
CA SER A 142 3.78 12.09 -2.33
C SER A 142 4.75 13.00 -1.58
N SER A 143 5.61 12.43 -0.74
CA SER A 143 6.46 13.13 0.21
C SER A 143 7.47 14.13 -0.37
N ALA A 144 7.72 14.15 -1.69
CA ALA A 144 8.48 15.22 -2.34
C ALA A 144 7.60 16.36 -2.90
N THR A 145 6.28 16.30 -2.73
CA THR A 145 5.37 17.34 -3.18
C THR A 145 5.34 18.51 -2.19
N LYS A 146 5.83 19.66 -2.65
CA LYS A 146 5.96 20.92 -1.90
C LYS A 146 4.62 21.61 -1.62
N GLN A 147 3.67 20.91 -1.00
CA GLN A 147 2.33 21.43 -0.67
C GLN A 147 2.10 21.53 0.85
N PRO A 148 1.35 22.55 1.33
CA PRO A 148 1.05 22.71 2.76
C PRO A 148 0.02 21.70 3.27
N ASP A 149 -0.61 20.93 2.37
CA ASP A 149 -1.75 20.06 2.64
C ASP A 149 -1.36 18.63 3.07
N GLY A 150 -0.10 18.38 3.42
CA GLY A 150 0.32 17.20 4.19
C GLY A 150 1.42 16.29 3.68
N PRO A 151 1.83 16.31 2.40
CA PRO A 151 2.82 15.36 1.91
C PRO A 151 4.14 15.37 2.68
N MET A 152 4.53 16.51 3.26
CA MET A 152 5.82 16.66 3.95
C MET A 152 5.75 16.53 5.48
N ASP A 153 4.58 16.26 6.07
CA ASP A 153 4.43 16.26 7.54
C ASP A 153 5.36 15.26 8.24
N THR A 154 5.53 14.06 7.66
CA THR A 154 6.37 13.00 8.24
C THR A 154 7.86 13.35 8.21
N GLN A 155 8.30 14.13 7.23
CA GLN A 155 9.66 14.64 7.17
C GLN A 155 9.87 15.76 8.19
N ASP A 156 8.87 16.64 8.36
CA ASP A 156 8.95 17.76 9.31
C ASP A 156 9.13 17.30 10.76
N ILE A 157 8.47 16.22 11.16
CA ILE A 157 8.68 15.65 12.51
C ILE A 157 10.10 15.06 12.67
N ILE A 158 10.80 14.70 11.59
CA ILE A 158 12.20 14.29 11.63
C ILE A 158 13.15 15.49 11.56
N ALA A 159 12.83 16.49 10.74
CA ALA A 159 13.65 17.70 10.58
C ALA A 159 13.58 18.63 11.80
N TRP A 160 12.37 18.93 12.28
CA TRP A 160 12.13 20.00 13.25
C TRP A 160 11.45 19.54 14.54
N GLY A 161 10.90 18.33 14.56
CA GLY A 161 10.16 17.83 15.72
C GLY A 161 8.79 18.50 15.87
N VAL A 162 8.28 19.08 14.77
CA VAL A 162 6.94 19.66 14.65
C VAL A 162 6.61 19.79 13.16
N VAL A 163 5.34 19.65 12.80
CA VAL A 163 4.85 19.86 11.42
C VAL A 163 4.76 21.36 11.14
N LEU A 164 5.37 21.84 10.05
CA LEU A 164 5.43 23.26 9.67
C LEU A 164 4.94 23.46 8.23
N PRO A 165 3.61 23.51 8.00
CA PRO A 165 3.00 23.54 6.66
C PRO A 165 3.45 24.70 5.77
N GLU A 166 3.94 25.79 6.36
CA GLU A 166 4.41 26.97 5.64
C GLU A 166 5.80 26.81 5.01
N ARG A 167 6.58 25.79 5.40
CA ARG A 167 7.99 25.62 5.01
C ARG A 167 8.18 24.79 3.73
N GLN A 168 7.45 25.18 2.69
CA GLN A 168 7.35 24.40 1.44
C GLN A 168 8.24 24.92 0.31
N ASN A 169 8.92 26.06 0.51
CA ASN A 169 9.78 26.63 -0.52
C ASN A 169 11.14 25.91 -0.63
N TRP A 170 11.86 26.16 -1.73
CA TRP A 170 13.16 25.53 -1.99
C TRP A 170 14.19 25.81 -0.88
N GLU A 171 14.23 27.02 -0.30
CA GLU A 171 15.15 27.34 0.81
C GLU A 171 14.88 26.43 2.02
N SER A 172 13.60 26.21 2.33
CA SER A 172 13.18 25.33 3.42
C SER A 172 13.49 23.87 3.13
N GLU A 173 13.47 23.43 1.87
CA GLU A 173 13.85 22.07 1.47
C GLU A 173 15.33 21.77 1.77
N TYR A 174 16.25 22.69 1.46
CA TYR A 174 17.67 22.54 1.83
C TYR A 174 17.84 22.50 3.35
N VAL A 175 17.18 23.40 4.07
CA VAL A 175 17.23 23.41 5.55
C VAL A 175 16.63 22.13 6.14
N ARG A 176 15.53 21.62 5.56
CA ARG A 176 14.90 20.35 5.96
C ARG A 176 15.88 19.20 5.77
N LEU A 177 16.51 19.11 4.60
CA LEU A 177 17.53 18.10 4.33
C LEU A 177 18.70 18.18 5.31
N ASP A 178 19.27 19.36 5.54
CA ASP A 178 20.37 19.55 6.50
C ASP A 178 19.99 19.06 7.91
N ARG A 179 18.81 19.44 8.40
CA ARG A 179 18.30 19.02 9.72
C ARG A 179 18.05 17.52 9.80
N MET A 180 17.50 16.94 8.73
CA MET A 180 17.29 15.50 8.67
C MET A 180 18.63 14.76 8.65
N CYS A 181 19.63 15.23 7.90
CA CYS A 181 20.97 14.66 7.88
C CYS A 181 21.71 14.80 9.22
N GLU A 182 21.50 15.90 9.96
CA GLU A 182 21.99 16.05 11.34
C GLU A 182 21.45 14.92 12.23
N TRP A 183 20.14 14.68 12.21
CA TRP A 183 19.51 13.60 12.98
C TRP A 183 19.92 12.21 12.49
N ALA A 184 19.99 12.00 11.17
CA ALA A 184 20.34 10.72 10.56
C ALA A 184 21.77 10.28 10.90
N ARG A 185 22.71 11.22 11.08
CA ARG A 185 24.07 10.91 11.52
C ARG A 185 24.09 10.17 12.86
N GLU A 186 23.22 10.55 13.79
CA GLU A 186 23.08 9.90 15.10
C GLU A 186 22.27 8.61 15.01
N ALA A 187 21.19 8.61 14.22
CA ALA A 187 20.31 7.46 14.05
C ALA A 187 20.90 6.37 13.14
N GLY A 188 21.98 6.65 12.41
CA GLY A 188 22.67 5.72 11.52
C GLY A 188 21.98 5.54 10.17
N PHE A 189 21.46 6.61 9.59
CA PHE A 189 20.95 6.66 8.22
C PHE A 189 21.88 7.52 7.34
N ASP A 190 21.96 7.16 6.06
CA ASP A 190 22.84 7.79 5.07
C ASP A 190 22.06 8.63 4.05
N ALA A 191 20.76 8.34 3.86
CA ALA A 191 19.91 9.05 2.92
C ALA A 191 18.40 8.88 3.22
N PHE A 192 17.58 9.65 2.53
CA PHE A 192 16.12 9.62 2.63
C PHE A 192 15.49 9.36 1.28
N VAL A 193 14.54 8.43 1.20
CA VAL A 193 13.78 8.17 -0.04
C VAL A 193 12.41 8.82 0.08
N ARG A 194 11.98 9.53 -0.96
CA ARG A 194 10.67 10.16 -1.05
C ARG A 194 10.20 10.23 -2.50
N MET A 195 8.94 10.61 -2.71
CA MET A 195 8.33 10.51 -4.04
C MET A 195 7.42 11.70 -4.34
N GLN A 196 7.46 12.21 -5.57
CA GLN A 196 6.42 13.13 -6.09
C GLN A 196 5.81 12.54 -7.36
N LEU A 197 6.54 12.64 -8.46
CA LEU A 197 6.22 11.95 -9.71
C LEU A 197 7.07 10.70 -9.83
N ASN A 198 8.34 10.78 -9.46
CA ASN A 198 9.23 9.63 -9.36
C ASN A 198 9.90 9.62 -7.98
N PHE A 199 10.62 8.55 -7.67
CA PHE A 199 11.40 8.39 -6.46
C PHE A 199 12.71 9.18 -6.57
N GLU A 200 12.93 10.02 -5.57
CA GLU A 200 14.18 10.71 -5.35
C GLU A 200 14.78 10.34 -3.99
N ILE A 201 16.09 10.50 -3.90
CA ILE A 201 16.87 10.22 -2.71
C ILE A 201 17.55 11.52 -2.31
N MET A 202 17.31 11.96 -1.09
CA MET A 202 18.12 13.00 -0.47
C MET A 202 19.33 12.35 0.19
N LEU A 203 20.49 12.42 -0.46
CA LEU A 203 21.73 11.80 -0.02
C LEU A 203 22.47 12.77 0.90
N CYS A 204 22.90 12.34 2.09
CA CYS A 204 23.52 13.23 3.06
C CYS A 204 25.01 13.53 2.80
N ASP A 205 25.73 12.59 2.18
CA ASP A 205 27.17 12.73 1.91
C ASP A 205 27.53 11.98 0.62
N PHE A 206 28.10 12.70 -0.35
CA PHE A 206 28.56 12.16 -1.64
C PHE A 206 29.98 11.57 -1.59
N ALA A 207 30.70 11.75 -0.48
CA ALA A 207 32.02 11.18 -0.24
C ALA A 207 31.95 9.85 0.53
N ASP A 208 30.80 9.49 1.10
CA ASP A 208 30.61 8.24 1.82
C ASP A 208 29.67 7.29 1.07
N ARG A 209 30.01 5.99 1.07
CA ARG A 209 29.22 4.87 0.50
C ARG A 209 28.85 4.95 -0.98
N VAL A 210 29.18 6.00 -1.70
CA VAL A 210 28.98 6.15 -3.16
C VAL A 210 30.31 6.42 -3.87
N GLN A 211 30.34 6.18 -5.18
CA GLN A 211 31.49 6.47 -6.04
C GLN A 211 31.02 7.10 -7.34
N THR A 212 31.76 8.09 -7.84
CA THR A 212 31.51 8.69 -9.15
C THR A 212 31.82 7.68 -10.26
N VAL A 213 30.85 7.48 -11.15
CA VAL A 213 30.99 6.67 -12.36
C VAL A 213 31.35 7.58 -13.54
N SER A 214 30.58 8.66 -13.72
CA SER A 214 30.81 9.62 -14.80
C SER A 214 30.23 10.99 -14.45
N LEU A 215 30.81 12.03 -15.05
CA LEU A 215 30.28 13.38 -15.05
C LEU A 215 30.26 13.86 -16.51
N SER A 216 29.06 13.99 -17.07
CA SER A 216 28.86 14.27 -18.49
C SER A 216 28.24 15.65 -18.69
N HIS A 217 28.79 16.45 -19.59
CA HIS A 217 28.12 17.68 -20.03
C HIS A 217 27.08 17.33 -21.09
N LEU A 218 25.80 17.42 -20.73
CA LEU A 218 24.70 17.07 -21.63
C LEU A 218 24.26 18.28 -22.44
N GLN A 219 23.86 18.02 -23.69
CA GLN A 219 22.99 18.94 -24.39
C GLN A 219 21.63 18.96 -23.67
N TYR A 220 21.26 20.11 -23.13
CA TYR A 220 20.05 20.28 -22.34
C TYR A 220 19.06 21.20 -23.02
N ASP A 221 17.94 20.62 -23.46
CA ASP A 221 16.72 21.35 -23.80
C ASP A 221 15.75 21.28 -22.61
N GLU A 222 14.84 22.24 -22.44
CA GLU A 222 13.86 22.22 -21.34
C GLU A 222 13.03 20.92 -21.30
N ILE A 223 12.74 20.38 -20.10
CA ILE A 223 11.92 19.16 -19.97
C ILE A 223 10.54 19.37 -20.58
N PHE A 224 9.92 20.50 -20.30
CA PHE A 224 8.64 20.87 -20.90
C PHE A 224 8.90 22.01 -21.88
N PRO A 225 8.48 21.91 -23.16
CA PRO A 225 7.63 20.87 -23.72
C PRO A 225 8.37 19.62 -24.24
N HIS A 226 9.70 19.66 -24.43
CA HIS A 226 10.40 18.76 -25.35
C HIS A 226 10.62 17.31 -24.88
N HIS A 227 10.76 17.09 -23.57
CA HIS A 227 11.09 15.79 -22.98
C HIS A 227 10.07 15.31 -21.94
N GLY A 228 8.89 15.94 -21.89
CA GLY A 228 7.83 15.60 -20.94
C GLY A 228 7.40 14.13 -21.04
N TYR A 229 7.41 13.54 -22.24
CA TYR A 229 7.07 12.13 -22.43
C TYR A 229 8.00 11.20 -21.65
N SER A 230 9.32 11.26 -21.88
CA SER A 230 10.28 10.37 -21.20
C SER A 230 10.31 10.61 -19.70
N PHE A 231 10.20 11.88 -19.27
CA PHE A 231 10.13 12.26 -17.87
C PHE A 231 8.92 11.60 -17.18
N MET A 232 7.72 11.77 -17.73
CA MET A 232 6.51 11.17 -17.19
C MET A 232 6.53 9.64 -17.27
N HIS A 233 7.05 9.07 -18.36
CA HIS A 233 7.08 7.62 -18.55
C HIS A 233 8.02 6.92 -17.57
N SER A 234 9.12 7.56 -17.16
CA SER A 234 10.01 7.00 -16.13
C SER A 234 9.31 6.79 -14.79
N SER A 235 8.36 7.67 -14.46
CA SER A 235 7.52 7.56 -13.25
C SER A 235 6.55 6.39 -13.32
N GLU A 236 5.94 6.16 -14.48
CA GLU A 236 4.92 5.12 -14.70
C GLU A 236 5.46 3.71 -14.44
N TRP A 237 6.76 3.49 -14.62
CA TRP A 237 7.40 2.21 -14.32
C TRP A 237 7.20 1.76 -12.87
N HIS A 238 6.94 2.72 -11.97
CA HIS A 238 6.76 2.48 -10.55
C HIS A 238 5.30 2.59 -10.10
N ASP A 239 4.32 2.74 -10.99
CA ASP A 239 2.92 2.98 -10.64
C ASP A 239 2.32 1.90 -9.73
N HIS A 240 2.63 0.64 -10.05
CA HIS A 240 1.99 -0.52 -9.44
C HIS A 240 3.04 -1.46 -8.84
N PHE A 241 2.58 -2.37 -7.99
CA PHE A 241 3.42 -3.39 -7.36
C PHE A 241 4.28 -4.14 -8.40
N PRO A 242 5.60 -4.28 -8.20
CA PRO A 242 6.33 -4.07 -6.94
C PRO A 242 6.86 -2.63 -6.72
N GLY A 243 6.58 -1.67 -7.60
CA GLY A 243 7.11 -0.31 -7.51
C GLY A 243 8.63 -0.24 -7.68
N GLU A 244 9.28 0.71 -7.01
CA GLU A 244 10.74 0.87 -7.01
C GLU A 244 11.44 -0.32 -6.33
N VAL A 245 12.04 -1.19 -7.12
CA VAL A 245 12.62 -2.47 -6.66
C VAL A 245 14.04 -2.36 -6.12
N ARG A 246 14.74 -1.24 -6.36
CA ARG A 246 16.13 -1.03 -5.90
C ARG A 246 16.21 -0.72 -4.41
N VAL A 247 15.10 -0.37 -3.76
CA VAL A 247 15.01 -0.13 -2.32
C VAL A 247 14.51 -1.37 -1.59
N GLN A 248 15.31 -1.86 -0.63
CA GLN A 248 14.96 -3.00 0.21
C GLN A 248 14.51 -2.52 1.58
N LEU A 249 13.21 -2.60 1.85
CA LEU A 249 12.61 -2.10 3.10
C LEU A 249 12.76 -3.08 4.26
N ASP A 250 13.07 -2.55 5.44
CA ASP A 250 13.07 -3.25 6.73
C ASP A 250 11.73 -3.02 7.44
N LEU A 251 10.77 -3.91 7.18
CA LEU A 251 9.43 -3.83 7.80
C LEU A 251 9.42 -4.22 9.28
N THR A 252 10.53 -4.73 9.84
CA THR A 252 10.58 -5.09 11.26
C THR A 252 10.59 -3.86 12.17
N ARG A 253 10.92 -2.68 11.60
CA ARG A 253 10.97 -1.38 12.29
C ARG A 253 10.10 -0.32 11.62
N VAL A 254 9.15 -0.73 10.77
CA VAL A 254 8.24 0.23 10.14
C VAL A 254 7.44 0.98 11.21
N VAL A 255 7.30 2.29 11.03
CA VAL A 255 6.45 3.15 11.84
C VAL A 255 5.26 3.55 11.02
N SER A 256 4.05 3.37 11.56
CA SER A 256 2.83 3.90 10.97
C SER A 256 2.19 4.91 11.91
N MET A 257 1.80 6.07 11.38
CA MET A 257 1.03 7.10 12.07
C MET A 257 -0.42 6.66 12.34
N TYR A 258 -0.78 5.48 11.87
CA TYR A 258 -2.03 4.79 12.18
C TYR A 258 -1.92 3.81 13.35
N ASP A 259 -0.73 3.61 13.92
CA ASP A 259 -0.53 2.86 15.15
C ASP A 259 -1.07 3.66 16.35
N THR A 260 -2.25 3.28 16.82
CA THR A 260 -2.95 3.96 17.92
C THR A 260 -2.25 3.82 19.27
N GLU A 261 -1.32 2.87 19.40
CA GLU A 261 -0.53 2.68 20.63
C GLU A 261 0.73 3.54 20.59
N LEU A 262 1.34 3.70 19.41
CA LEU A 262 2.54 4.54 19.24
C LEU A 262 2.23 6.03 19.16
N VAL A 263 1.15 6.40 18.45
CA VAL A 263 0.77 7.80 18.20
C VAL A 263 -0.71 8.09 18.56
N PRO A 264 -1.11 7.90 19.83
CA PRO A 264 -2.50 8.08 20.26
C PRO A 264 -3.05 9.50 20.02
N SER A 265 -2.21 10.53 19.97
CA SER A 265 -2.67 11.92 19.76
C SER A 265 -3.32 12.15 18.40
N LEU A 266 -2.98 11.34 17.39
CA LEU A 266 -3.56 11.44 16.05
C LEU A 266 -4.94 10.78 15.91
N VAL A 267 -5.41 10.03 16.92
CA VAL A 267 -6.72 9.36 16.88
C VAL A 267 -7.85 10.37 16.75
N SER A 268 -7.86 11.40 17.60
CA SER A 268 -8.87 12.45 17.54
C SER A 268 -8.71 13.35 16.31
N GLN A 269 -7.48 13.55 15.84
CA GLN A 269 -7.20 14.42 14.69
C GLN A 269 -7.88 13.89 13.42
N ARG A 270 -7.86 12.58 13.18
CA ARG A 270 -8.47 11.97 11.98
C ARG A 270 -9.99 11.70 12.09
N SER A 271 -10.58 11.88 13.27
CA SER A 271 -11.99 11.53 13.50
C SER A 271 -12.92 12.34 12.60
N GLY A 272 -13.80 11.64 11.85
CA GLY A 272 -14.77 12.27 10.95
C GLY A 272 -14.20 12.81 9.63
N GLN A 273 -12.90 12.63 9.38
CA GLN A 273 -12.25 13.03 8.13
C GLN A 273 -12.24 11.89 7.12
N LYS A 274 -12.10 12.22 5.84
CA LYS A 274 -11.81 11.21 4.81
C LYS A 274 -10.32 10.86 4.89
N ARG A 275 -9.96 9.64 4.50
CA ARG A 275 -8.57 9.17 4.52
C ARG A 275 -7.58 10.10 3.81
N ARG A 276 -8.00 10.67 2.67
CA ARG A 276 -7.19 11.62 1.88
C ARG A 276 -6.85 12.92 2.61
N ASP A 277 -7.62 13.27 3.63
CA ASP A 277 -7.48 14.48 4.43
C ASP A 277 -6.78 14.20 5.77
N HIS A 278 -6.41 12.93 6.05
CA HIS A 278 -5.62 12.61 7.22
C HIS A 278 -4.25 13.28 7.15
N ARG A 279 -3.78 13.76 8.29
CA ARG A 279 -2.54 14.53 8.47
C ARG A 279 -1.80 14.04 9.72
N VAL A 280 -0.50 14.30 9.77
CA VAL A 280 0.29 14.18 11.01
C VAL A 280 0.30 15.51 11.78
N LEU A 281 -0.27 16.57 11.20
CA LEU A 281 -0.53 17.84 11.88
C LEU A 281 -1.29 17.63 13.20
N GLY A 282 -0.77 18.25 14.27
CA GLY A 282 -1.34 18.14 15.62
C GLY A 282 -0.85 16.94 16.43
N ILE A 283 0.11 16.16 15.92
CA ILE A 283 0.82 15.14 16.69
C ILE A 283 1.48 15.74 17.94
N SER A 284 1.42 15.03 19.07
CA SER A 284 2.02 15.46 20.33
C SER A 284 3.56 15.37 20.30
N GLN A 285 4.23 16.14 21.16
CA GLN A 285 5.69 16.04 21.30
C GLN A 285 6.15 14.68 21.85
N GLU A 286 5.32 14.05 22.69
CA GLU A 286 5.57 12.69 23.20
C GLU A 286 5.52 11.66 22.07
N ASP A 287 4.50 11.74 21.22
CA ASP A 287 4.32 10.85 20.07
C ASP A 287 5.47 11.01 19.05
N ILE A 288 5.93 12.25 18.79
CA ILE A 288 7.11 12.51 17.96
C ILE A 288 8.36 11.86 18.56
N ALA A 289 8.56 12.00 19.87
CA ALA A 289 9.70 11.39 20.56
C ALA A 289 9.65 9.86 20.47
N ASN A 290 8.47 9.25 20.62
CA ASN A 290 8.25 7.81 20.47
C ASN A 290 8.54 7.32 19.04
N VAL A 291 8.09 8.06 18.02
CA VAL A 291 8.38 7.78 16.61
C VAL A 291 9.88 7.83 16.35
N ARG A 292 10.57 8.90 16.75
CA ARG A 292 12.02 9.05 16.56
C ARG A 292 12.78 7.96 17.29
N ALA A 293 12.39 7.63 18.53
CA ALA A 293 13.01 6.57 19.30
C ALA A 293 12.89 5.21 18.59
N ARG A 294 11.68 4.86 18.09
CA ARG A 294 11.45 3.61 17.34
C ARG A 294 12.30 3.52 16.07
N LEU A 295 12.45 4.61 15.33
CA LEU A 295 13.25 4.63 14.10
C LEU A 295 14.76 4.48 14.37
N SER A 296 15.23 5.00 15.50
CA SER A 296 16.62 4.90 15.95
C SER A 296 16.96 3.56 16.63
N GLU A 297 15.96 2.68 16.86
CA GLU A 297 16.22 1.34 17.36
C GLU A 297 17.09 0.56 16.38
N LYS A 298 18.07 -0.19 16.92
CA LYS A 298 18.92 -1.07 16.12
C LYS A 298 18.06 -2.12 15.43
N SER A 299 18.43 -2.48 14.21
CA SER A 299 17.78 -3.59 13.49
C SER A 299 17.83 -4.87 14.33
N THR A 300 16.68 -5.53 14.43
CA THR A 300 16.54 -6.81 15.14
C THR A 300 16.13 -7.88 14.13
N SER A 301 16.41 -9.14 14.44
CA SER A 301 15.87 -10.25 13.66
C SER A 301 14.36 -10.30 13.85
N GLY A 302 13.60 -9.99 12.80
CA GLY A 302 12.15 -10.17 12.78
C GLY A 302 11.74 -11.63 12.55
N SER A 303 10.46 -11.86 12.32
CA SER A 303 9.91 -13.20 12.09
C SER A 303 10.30 -13.85 10.76
N GLY A 304 10.82 -13.06 9.80
CA GLY A 304 11.08 -13.51 8.43
C GLY A 304 9.82 -13.60 7.55
N ILE A 305 8.66 -13.17 8.05
CA ILE A 305 7.42 -13.08 7.28
C ILE A 305 7.53 -11.93 6.29
N ASP A 306 7.24 -12.21 5.02
CA ASP A 306 7.07 -11.17 4.00
C ASP A 306 5.70 -10.51 4.15
N TRP A 307 5.64 -9.50 5.02
CA TRP A 307 4.41 -8.76 5.32
C TRP A 307 3.86 -8.00 4.12
N ARG A 308 4.74 -7.49 3.24
CA ARG A 308 4.32 -6.77 2.03
C ARG A 308 3.62 -7.72 1.05
N ALA A 309 4.20 -8.90 0.83
CA ALA A 309 3.58 -9.93 0.00
C ALA A 309 2.28 -10.46 0.63
N LEU A 310 2.25 -10.69 1.95
CA LEU A 310 1.05 -11.14 2.66
C LEU A 310 -0.12 -10.16 2.45
N PHE A 311 0.12 -8.86 2.63
CA PHE A 311 -0.90 -7.83 2.45
C PHE A 311 -1.34 -7.71 0.99
N LYS A 312 -0.40 -7.82 0.04
CA LYS A 312 -0.71 -7.86 -1.39
C LYS A 312 -1.63 -9.03 -1.75
N VAL A 313 -1.35 -10.23 -1.24
CA VAL A 313 -2.21 -11.41 -1.44
C VAL A 313 -3.62 -11.19 -0.87
N ILE A 314 -3.72 -10.60 0.32
CA ILE A 314 -5.03 -10.26 0.91
C ILE A 314 -5.78 -9.28 0.01
N ARG A 315 -5.14 -8.21 -0.48
CA ARG A 315 -5.77 -7.26 -1.41
C ARG A 315 -6.22 -7.93 -2.71
N ASP A 316 -5.30 -8.59 -3.41
CA ASP A 316 -5.55 -9.20 -4.73
C ASP A 316 -6.71 -10.19 -4.73
N ARG A 317 -6.87 -10.94 -3.63
CA ARG A 317 -7.95 -11.91 -3.48
C ARG A 317 -9.34 -11.27 -3.42
N HIS A 318 -9.43 -10.03 -2.99
CA HIS A 318 -10.70 -9.37 -2.68
C HIS A 318 -11.01 -8.19 -3.60
N THR A 319 -10.03 -7.35 -3.96
CA THR A 319 -10.23 -6.06 -4.64
C THR A 319 -11.20 -6.15 -5.83
N LYS A 320 -10.83 -6.93 -6.86
CA LYS A 320 -11.63 -7.00 -8.11
C LYS A 320 -12.97 -7.68 -7.89
N ARG A 321 -13.05 -8.66 -6.99
CA ARG A 321 -14.27 -9.41 -6.70
C ARG A 321 -15.28 -8.55 -5.93
N LEU A 322 -14.83 -7.73 -4.98
CA LEU A 322 -15.65 -6.75 -4.28
C LEU A 322 -16.16 -5.68 -5.25
N GLN A 323 -15.32 -5.17 -6.15
CA GLN A 323 -15.75 -4.20 -7.16
C GLN A 323 -16.81 -4.77 -8.12
N VAL A 324 -16.64 -6.03 -8.56
CA VAL A 324 -17.65 -6.72 -9.39
C VAL A 324 -18.93 -7.00 -8.60
N LEU A 325 -18.82 -7.41 -7.33
CA LEU A 325 -19.96 -7.61 -6.44
C LEU A 325 -20.76 -6.33 -6.25
N GLN A 326 -20.09 -5.22 -5.93
CA GLN A 326 -20.70 -3.91 -5.76
C GLN A 326 -21.43 -3.49 -7.04
N ARG A 327 -20.76 -3.52 -8.20
CA ARG A 327 -21.39 -3.20 -9.48
C ARG A 327 -22.61 -4.10 -9.76
N THR A 328 -22.53 -5.39 -9.46
CA THR A 328 -23.64 -6.33 -9.64
C THR A 328 -24.83 -5.99 -8.74
N LEU A 329 -24.58 -5.60 -7.49
CA LEU A 329 -25.64 -5.22 -6.54
C LEU A 329 -26.33 -3.90 -6.91
N HIS A 330 -25.65 -3.02 -7.63
CA HIS A 330 -26.19 -1.76 -8.15
C HIS A 330 -26.86 -1.89 -9.52
N GLN A 331 -26.71 -3.04 -10.20
CA GLN A 331 -27.48 -3.30 -11.43
C GLN A 331 -28.95 -3.53 -11.07
N GLU A 332 -29.86 -2.81 -11.73
CA GLU A 332 -31.32 -2.99 -11.57
C GLU A 332 -31.84 -4.14 -12.46
N ARG A 333 -31.17 -5.30 -12.40
CA ARG A 333 -31.59 -6.51 -13.15
C ARG A 333 -32.27 -7.51 -12.24
N GLU A 334 -33.21 -8.28 -12.80
CA GLU A 334 -33.92 -9.36 -12.08
C GLU A 334 -32.97 -10.43 -11.52
N ASP A 335 -31.86 -10.73 -12.22
CA ASP A 335 -30.87 -11.75 -11.86
C ASP A 335 -29.75 -11.25 -10.92
N SER A 336 -29.82 -10.00 -10.46
CA SER A 336 -28.72 -9.37 -9.71
C SER A 336 -28.44 -10.05 -8.37
N ALA A 337 -29.50 -10.48 -7.66
CA ALA A 337 -29.34 -11.16 -6.37
C ALA A 337 -28.64 -12.51 -6.52
N GLU A 338 -29.08 -13.34 -7.48
CA GLU A 338 -28.47 -14.65 -7.76
C GLU A 338 -26.99 -14.49 -8.19
N ARG A 339 -26.71 -13.52 -9.08
CA ARG A 339 -25.34 -13.24 -9.53
C ARG A 339 -24.45 -12.75 -8.39
N ALA A 340 -24.94 -11.85 -7.55
CA ALA A 340 -24.22 -11.35 -6.38
C ALA A 340 -23.93 -12.48 -5.39
N PHE A 341 -24.92 -13.33 -5.09
CA PHE A 341 -24.76 -14.47 -4.19
C PHE A 341 -23.72 -15.47 -4.72
N ARG A 342 -23.72 -15.76 -6.03
CA ARG A 342 -22.68 -16.60 -6.66
C ARG A 342 -21.28 -16.01 -6.52
N ILE A 343 -21.12 -14.70 -6.64
CA ILE A 343 -19.82 -14.03 -6.44
C ILE A 343 -19.37 -14.20 -4.98
N ILE A 344 -20.25 -13.95 -4.01
CA ILE A 344 -19.96 -14.13 -2.58
C ILE A 344 -19.59 -15.57 -2.29
N LEU A 345 -20.39 -16.53 -2.77
CA LEU A 345 -20.13 -17.96 -2.61
C LEU A 345 -18.74 -18.32 -3.13
N ASN A 346 -18.35 -17.87 -4.32
CA ASN A 346 -17.02 -18.11 -4.88
C ASN A 346 -15.88 -17.52 -4.02
N MET A 347 -16.12 -16.41 -3.32
CA MET A 347 -15.12 -15.79 -2.43
C MET A 347 -14.91 -16.58 -1.15
N ILE A 348 -15.94 -17.23 -0.61
CA ILE A 348 -15.90 -17.91 0.69
C ILE A 348 -15.91 -19.43 0.62
N THR A 349 -16.18 -20.03 -0.55
CA THR A 349 -16.26 -21.50 -0.75
C THR A 349 -15.10 -22.26 -0.11
N PRO A 350 -13.83 -21.81 -0.19
CA PRO A 350 -12.71 -22.51 0.45
C PRO A 350 -12.81 -22.62 1.99
N TYR A 351 -13.71 -21.87 2.62
CA TYR A 351 -13.86 -21.79 4.08
C TYR A 351 -15.20 -22.39 4.58
N ILE A 352 -16.09 -22.81 3.69
CA ILE A 352 -17.38 -23.41 4.08
C ILE A 352 -17.11 -24.82 4.60
N LEU A 353 -17.45 -25.05 5.88
CA LEU A 353 -17.30 -26.33 6.54
C LEU A 353 -18.53 -27.22 6.31
N ASP A 354 -18.33 -28.53 6.19
CA ASP A 354 -19.44 -29.52 6.12
C ASP A 354 -20.34 -29.46 7.37
N SER A 355 -19.76 -29.10 8.51
CA SER A 355 -20.48 -28.90 9.77
C SER A 355 -21.31 -27.62 9.82
N ALA A 356 -21.23 -26.72 8.83
CA ALA A 356 -21.93 -25.45 8.82
C ALA A 356 -23.41 -25.63 8.40
N THR A 357 -24.25 -26.03 9.36
CA THR A 357 -25.69 -26.26 9.13
C THR A 357 -26.52 -25.00 9.38
N PRO A 358 -27.35 -24.54 8.41
CA PRO A 358 -28.16 -23.34 8.56
C PRO A 358 -29.13 -23.37 9.76
N ARG A 359 -29.19 -22.26 10.50
CA ARG A 359 -30.14 -22.03 11.61
C ARG A 359 -30.77 -20.64 11.48
N LYS A 360 -31.76 -20.35 12.33
CA LYS A 360 -32.45 -19.05 12.33
C LYS A 360 -31.55 -17.87 12.76
N ASP A 361 -30.58 -18.10 13.64
CA ASP A 361 -29.56 -17.10 13.97
C ASP A 361 -28.45 -17.07 12.90
N ARG A 362 -27.50 -16.12 12.98
CA ARG A 362 -26.31 -16.11 12.12
C ARG A 362 -25.10 -16.83 12.76
N ASN A 363 -25.24 -17.29 14.00
CA ASN A 363 -24.13 -17.84 14.79
C ASN A 363 -23.72 -19.24 14.32
N TRP A 364 -24.58 -19.95 13.60
CA TRP A 364 -24.19 -21.21 12.95
C TRP A 364 -23.03 -21.04 11.95
N ALA A 365 -22.84 -19.82 11.43
CA ALA A 365 -21.76 -19.49 10.50
C ALA A 365 -20.46 -19.01 11.18
N SER A 366 -20.41 -18.96 12.53
CA SER A 366 -19.25 -18.43 13.27
C SER A 366 -17.93 -19.14 12.96
N HIS A 367 -17.92 -20.46 12.79
CA HIS A 367 -16.68 -21.17 12.44
C HIS A 367 -16.22 -20.89 11.00
N VAL A 368 -17.16 -20.67 10.06
CA VAL A 368 -16.82 -20.25 8.68
C VAL A 368 -16.24 -18.84 8.69
N TYR A 369 -16.82 -17.96 9.51
CA TYR A 369 -16.31 -16.62 9.74
C TYR A 369 -14.89 -16.62 10.34
N GLU A 370 -14.65 -17.41 11.38
CA GLU A 370 -13.33 -17.61 11.98
C GLU A 370 -12.31 -18.08 10.94
N LEU A 371 -12.62 -19.16 10.21
CA LEU A 371 -11.70 -19.74 9.24
C LEU A 371 -11.39 -18.74 8.11
N CYS A 372 -12.41 -18.09 7.56
CA CYS A 372 -12.23 -17.04 6.54
C CYS A 372 -11.30 -15.93 7.03
N SER A 373 -11.49 -15.48 8.28
CA SER A 373 -10.77 -14.34 8.85
C SER A 373 -9.32 -14.65 9.20
N THR A 374 -9.03 -15.89 9.62
CA THR A 374 -7.74 -16.28 10.20
C THR A 374 -6.82 -17.02 9.23
N THR A 375 -7.33 -17.56 8.12
CA THR A 375 -6.53 -18.41 7.20
C THR A 375 -5.20 -17.78 6.77
N HIS A 376 -5.20 -16.46 6.49
CA HIS A 376 -3.99 -15.75 6.06
C HIS A 376 -3.02 -15.39 7.19
N THR A 377 -3.49 -15.34 8.44
CA THR A 377 -2.74 -14.80 9.59
C THR A 377 -2.43 -15.84 10.66
N ALA A 378 -3.01 -17.04 10.56
CA ALA A 378 -2.84 -18.16 11.47
C ALA A 378 -1.38 -18.44 11.85
N PHE A 379 -0.51 -18.58 10.84
CA PHE A 379 0.91 -18.84 11.08
C PHE A 379 1.59 -17.67 11.79
N ALA A 380 1.35 -16.44 11.33
CA ALA A 380 1.90 -15.23 11.94
C ALA A 380 1.43 -15.06 13.40
N ALA A 381 0.17 -15.36 13.69
CA ALA A 381 -0.41 -15.31 15.03
C ALA A 381 0.17 -16.37 15.98
N SER A 382 0.70 -17.47 15.44
CA SER A 382 1.39 -18.49 16.24
C SER A 382 2.84 -18.12 16.61
N GLN A 383 3.40 -17.07 16.00
CA GLN A 383 4.77 -16.64 16.27
C GLN A 383 4.88 -15.93 17.62
N THR A 384 5.90 -16.29 18.42
CA THR A 384 6.13 -15.71 19.75
C THR A 384 7.09 -14.52 19.73
N SER A 385 7.82 -14.31 18.64
CA SER A 385 8.93 -13.34 18.54
C SER A 385 8.68 -12.22 17.52
N LEU A 386 7.42 -11.85 17.28
CA LEU A 386 7.11 -10.72 16.41
C LEU A 386 7.65 -9.41 17.00
N THR A 387 8.25 -8.54 16.19
CA THR A 387 8.59 -7.17 16.63
C THR A 387 7.32 -6.35 16.91
N PRO A 388 7.40 -5.18 17.58
CA PRO A 388 6.26 -4.27 17.71
C PRO A 388 5.60 -3.93 16.36
N SER A 389 6.39 -3.65 15.33
CA SER A 389 5.90 -3.35 13.99
C SER A 389 5.24 -4.56 13.32
N GLU A 390 5.77 -5.77 13.53
CA GLU A 390 5.14 -6.99 13.03
C GLU A 390 3.83 -7.31 13.75
N ARG A 391 3.71 -7.01 15.06
CA ARG A 391 2.44 -7.11 15.78
C ARG A 391 1.39 -6.13 15.24
N LEU A 392 1.80 -4.91 14.91
CA LEU A 392 0.93 -3.94 14.24
C LEU A 392 0.45 -4.48 12.88
N MET A 393 1.36 -5.04 12.08
CA MET A 393 1.01 -5.62 10.77
C MET A 393 0.09 -6.86 10.90
N LEU A 394 0.33 -7.72 11.90
CA LEU A 394 -0.57 -8.83 12.21
C LEU A 394 -1.99 -8.34 12.54
N LYS A 395 -2.09 -7.37 13.46
CA LYS A 395 -3.35 -6.74 13.86
C LYS A 395 -4.05 -6.12 12.65
N ALA A 396 -3.29 -5.42 11.79
CA ALA A 396 -3.80 -4.80 10.58
C ALA A 396 -4.41 -5.82 9.61
N ALA A 397 -3.73 -6.94 9.36
CA ALA A 397 -4.27 -8.01 8.54
C ALA A 397 -5.52 -8.64 9.17
N GLN A 398 -5.48 -8.95 10.47
CA GLN A 398 -6.60 -9.57 11.18
C GLN A 398 -7.84 -8.68 11.22
N GLU A 399 -7.71 -7.38 11.53
CA GLU A 399 -8.83 -6.43 11.51
C GLU A 399 -9.44 -6.33 10.11
N THR A 400 -8.61 -6.26 9.07
CA THR A 400 -9.06 -6.13 7.68
C THR A 400 -9.78 -7.39 7.20
N THR A 401 -9.17 -8.57 7.36
CA THR A 401 -9.76 -9.84 6.92
C THR A 401 -11.02 -10.16 7.71
N ARG A 402 -11.05 -9.85 9.01
CA ARG A 402 -12.23 -9.99 9.85
C ARG A 402 -13.40 -9.17 9.30
N GLU A 403 -13.21 -7.91 8.93
CA GLU A 403 -14.32 -7.11 8.41
C GLU A 403 -14.80 -7.53 7.00
N ILE A 404 -13.87 -7.92 6.13
CA ILE A 404 -14.21 -8.51 4.82
C ILE A 404 -15.04 -9.78 5.02
N CYS A 405 -14.55 -10.72 5.83
CA CYS A 405 -15.21 -11.99 6.08
C CYS A 405 -16.54 -11.82 6.81
N ARG A 406 -16.64 -10.89 7.77
CA ARG A 406 -17.90 -10.60 8.48
C ARG A 406 -18.99 -10.19 7.50
N THR A 407 -18.66 -9.36 6.52
CA THR A 407 -19.59 -8.90 5.48
C THR A 407 -19.98 -10.05 4.54
N LEU A 408 -19.01 -10.77 3.98
CA LEU A 408 -19.24 -11.83 2.99
C LEU A 408 -19.95 -13.05 3.58
N VAL A 409 -19.43 -13.59 4.68
CA VAL A 409 -20.03 -14.73 5.42
C VAL A 409 -21.39 -14.29 5.96
N GLY A 410 -21.51 -13.02 6.33
CA GLY A 410 -22.74 -12.46 6.82
C GLY A 410 -23.90 -12.50 5.83
N ILE A 411 -23.65 -12.04 4.61
CA ILE A 411 -24.61 -12.09 3.51
C ILE A 411 -24.90 -13.56 3.13
N TRP A 412 -23.86 -14.39 3.06
CA TRP A 412 -24.01 -15.81 2.75
C TRP A 412 -24.89 -16.55 3.76
N ALA A 413 -24.66 -16.33 5.05
CA ALA A 413 -25.41 -16.99 6.12
C ALA A 413 -26.89 -16.57 6.11
N GLU A 414 -27.17 -15.29 5.80
CA GLU A 414 -28.53 -14.79 5.67
C GLU A 414 -29.27 -15.44 4.49
N GLU A 415 -28.67 -15.46 3.31
CA GLU A 415 -29.32 -16.06 2.13
C GLU A 415 -29.50 -17.58 2.29
N THR A 416 -28.49 -18.27 2.83
CA THR A 416 -28.53 -19.73 2.98
C THR A 416 -29.57 -20.18 4.02
N ALA A 417 -29.83 -19.36 5.05
CA ALA A 417 -30.85 -19.64 6.06
C ALA A 417 -32.25 -19.13 5.68
N SER A 418 -32.35 -18.25 4.69
CA SER A 418 -33.61 -17.63 4.27
C SER A 418 -34.46 -18.57 3.43
N LEU A 419 -35.77 -18.60 3.72
CA LEU A 419 -36.81 -19.15 2.83
C LEU A 419 -37.57 -18.04 2.07
N ALA A 420 -37.17 -16.78 2.27
CA ALA A 420 -37.78 -15.58 1.70
C ALA A 420 -36.94 -15.01 0.55
N SER A 421 -37.48 -14.02 -0.18
CA SER A 421 -36.77 -13.33 -1.25
C SER A 421 -35.52 -12.59 -0.74
N SER A 422 -34.44 -12.64 -1.51
CA SER A 422 -33.14 -12.06 -1.17
C SER A 422 -33.23 -10.56 -0.85
N ASN A 423 -32.57 -10.12 0.22
CA ASN A 423 -32.59 -8.72 0.65
C ASN A 423 -31.49 -7.90 -0.03
N ILE A 424 -31.63 -7.67 -1.34
CA ILE A 424 -30.61 -7.02 -2.16
C ILE A 424 -30.23 -5.62 -1.66
N SER A 425 -31.21 -4.85 -1.14
CA SER A 425 -30.97 -3.50 -0.61
C SER A 425 -30.04 -3.51 0.60
N LYS A 426 -30.19 -4.50 1.49
CA LYS A 426 -29.29 -4.68 2.63
C LYS A 426 -27.89 -5.11 2.19
N TRP A 427 -27.79 -6.04 1.24
CA TRP A 427 -26.49 -6.49 0.74
C TRP A 427 -25.72 -5.37 0.05
N ARG A 428 -26.43 -4.55 -0.75
CA ARG A 428 -25.88 -3.35 -1.37
C ARG A 428 -25.29 -2.41 -0.31
N TYR A 429 -26.05 -2.10 0.73
CA TYR A 429 -25.58 -1.26 1.84
C TYR A 429 -24.33 -1.83 2.53
N GLU A 430 -24.31 -3.12 2.87
CA GLU A 430 -23.17 -3.73 3.56
C GLU A 430 -21.91 -3.77 2.69
N VAL A 431 -22.05 -4.05 1.39
CA VAL A 431 -20.92 -4.04 0.45
C VAL A 431 -20.42 -2.62 0.20
N ASP A 432 -21.32 -1.64 0.03
CA ASP A 432 -20.94 -0.23 -0.12
C ASP A 432 -20.19 0.28 1.12
N ARG A 433 -20.67 -0.08 2.32
CA ARG A 433 -20.00 0.25 3.59
C ARG A 433 -18.62 -0.40 3.67
N LEU A 434 -18.47 -1.67 3.28
CA LEU A 434 -17.17 -2.37 3.27
C LEU A 434 -16.20 -1.72 2.28
N VAL A 435 -16.64 -1.46 1.05
CA VAL A 435 -15.81 -0.83 0.00
C VAL A 435 -15.38 0.57 0.46
N ALA A 436 -16.29 1.37 1.01
CA ALA A 436 -15.96 2.69 1.55
C ALA A 436 -15.02 2.62 2.75
N TRP A 437 -15.15 1.60 3.61
CA TRP A 437 -14.26 1.39 4.76
C TRP A 437 -12.86 0.96 4.34
N LEU A 438 -12.74 0.06 3.36
CA LEU A 438 -11.44 -0.38 2.85
C LEU A 438 -10.69 0.75 2.13
N ASP A 439 -11.41 1.57 1.36
CA ASP A 439 -10.87 2.70 0.57
C ASP A 439 -9.52 2.31 -0.08
N TRP A 440 -9.54 1.28 -0.93
CA TRP A 440 -8.36 0.80 -1.63
C TRP A 440 -8.15 1.58 -2.93
N ASP A 441 -6.90 1.94 -3.20
CA ASP A 441 -6.44 2.67 -4.39
C ASP A 441 -6.71 1.92 -5.70
N ASP A 442 -6.81 0.59 -5.67
CA ASP A 442 -7.06 -0.24 -6.87
C ASP A 442 -8.38 0.10 -7.59
N TRP A 443 -9.35 0.71 -6.89
CA TRP A 443 -10.65 1.04 -7.46
C TRP A 443 -10.67 2.41 -8.16
N VAL A 444 -9.58 3.17 -8.05
CA VAL A 444 -9.39 4.43 -8.77
C VAL A 444 -8.76 4.08 -10.12
N THR A 445 -9.59 3.83 -11.12
CA THR A 445 -9.17 3.44 -12.47
C THR A 445 -9.92 4.24 -13.55
N CYS A 446 -9.32 4.43 -14.73
CA CYS A 446 -10.11 4.84 -15.90
C CYS A 446 -11.12 3.72 -16.26
N GLU A 447 -12.41 4.03 -16.42
CA GLU A 447 -13.36 3.14 -17.09
C GLU A 447 -14.04 3.90 -18.26
N PRO A 448 -13.79 3.54 -19.54
CA PRO A 448 -12.89 2.48 -20.01
C PRO A 448 -11.41 2.76 -19.70
N ALA A 449 -10.57 1.73 -19.76
CA ALA A 449 -9.13 1.90 -19.63
C ALA A 449 -8.65 2.96 -20.63
N CYS A 450 -7.80 3.86 -20.16
CA CYS A 450 -7.24 4.92 -20.99
C CYS A 450 -6.49 4.32 -22.20
N GLU A 451 -6.57 4.97 -23.38
CA GLU A 451 -5.86 4.51 -24.58
C GLU A 451 -4.34 4.46 -24.34
N PRO A 452 -3.56 3.67 -25.10
CA PRO A 452 -2.10 3.58 -24.90
C PRO A 452 -1.36 4.92 -24.98
N ASP A 453 -1.97 5.96 -25.51
CA ASP A 453 -1.48 7.34 -25.64
C ASP A 453 -2.23 8.36 -24.78
N VAL A 454 -3.28 7.96 -24.06
CA VAL A 454 -3.99 8.78 -23.06
C VAL A 454 -3.55 8.37 -21.66
N ARG A 455 -3.20 9.34 -20.82
CA ARG A 455 -2.67 9.07 -19.47
C ARG A 455 -3.36 9.94 -18.43
N ILE A 456 -3.70 9.32 -17.30
CA ILE A 456 -4.11 10.03 -16.09
C ILE A 456 -2.85 10.21 -15.26
N VAL A 457 -2.44 11.48 -15.12
CA VAL A 457 -1.45 11.84 -14.14
C VAL A 457 -2.22 12.42 -12.95
N LEU A 458 -2.25 11.66 -11.86
CA LEU A 458 -2.66 12.21 -10.59
C LEU A 458 -1.52 13.10 -10.08
N PHE A 459 -1.85 14.30 -9.60
CA PHE A 459 -0.95 15.16 -8.86
C PHE A 459 -1.56 15.42 -7.49
N ALA A 460 -0.74 15.70 -6.47
CA ALA A 460 -1.27 16.20 -5.21
C ALA A 460 -2.04 17.52 -5.47
N GLY A 461 -3.35 17.50 -5.23
CA GLY A 461 -4.25 18.63 -5.49
C GLY A 461 -5.12 18.55 -6.76
N GLY A 462 -4.98 17.52 -7.62
CA GLY A 462 -5.85 17.36 -8.79
C GLY A 462 -5.46 16.24 -9.77
N ALA A 463 -6.36 15.91 -10.70
CA ALA A 463 -6.07 15.04 -11.85
C ALA A 463 -6.02 15.91 -13.11
N ILE A 464 -4.97 15.78 -13.93
CA ILE A 464 -4.92 16.40 -15.26
C ILE A 464 -4.96 15.27 -16.30
N PHE A 465 -5.92 15.35 -17.22
CA PHE A 465 -5.96 14.48 -18.39
C PHE A 465 -4.86 14.93 -19.37
N TYR A 466 -3.92 14.05 -19.68
CA TYR A 466 -2.92 14.28 -20.73
C TYR A 466 -3.40 13.63 -22.03
N GLU A 467 -3.73 14.48 -23.00
CA GLU A 467 -3.80 14.14 -24.43
C GLU A 467 -2.59 14.80 -25.10
N GLN A 468 -2.03 14.18 -26.13
CA GLN A 468 -0.81 14.61 -26.84
C GLN A 468 -0.61 16.14 -26.91
N MET A 469 0.37 16.61 -26.13
CA MET A 469 1.30 17.75 -26.33
C MET A 469 0.86 19.14 -26.87
N GLU A 470 -0.42 19.50 -27.04
CA GLU A 470 -0.73 20.88 -27.50
C GLU A 470 -1.49 21.80 -26.53
N ARG A 471 -2.03 21.33 -25.40
CA ARG A 471 -2.87 22.19 -24.54
C ARG A 471 -2.71 21.99 -23.03
N VAL A 472 -1.54 22.30 -22.47
CA VAL A 472 -1.46 22.82 -21.09
C VAL A 472 -0.35 23.86 -21.00
N ARG A 473 -0.71 25.14 -21.12
CA ARG A 473 0.16 26.30 -20.86
C ARG A 473 -0.39 26.98 -19.60
N ALA A 474 0.28 26.77 -18.45
CA ALA A 474 0.39 27.68 -17.28
C ALA A 474 0.46 26.97 -15.91
N ASP A 475 -0.11 25.77 -15.75
CA ASP A 475 -0.29 25.20 -14.39
C ASP A 475 0.79 24.20 -13.94
N LEU A 476 1.61 23.66 -14.85
CA LEU A 476 2.70 22.72 -14.47
C LEU A 476 3.78 23.38 -13.60
N PHE A 477 4.09 24.67 -13.84
CA PHE A 477 5.13 25.41 -13.11
C PHE A 477 4.75 25.77 -11.66
N LYS A 478 3.51 25.51 -11.23
CA LYS A 478 3.09 25.70 -9.83
C LYS A 478 3.13 24.40 -9.03
N ILE A 479 3.40 23.28 -9.67
CA ILE A 479 3.29 21.92 -9.09
C ILE A 479 4.66 21.22 -9.03
N LEU A 480 5.57 21.49 -9.97
CA LEU A 480 7.01 21.20 -9.84
C LEU A 480 7.68 22.30 -9.01
#